data_AF-A0A498KP19-F1
#
_entry.id   AF-A0A498KP19-F1
#
_cell.length_a   1.000
_cell.length_b   1.000
_cell.length_c   1.000
_cell.angle_alpha   90.00
_cell.angle_beta   90.00
_cell.angle_gamma   90.00
#
_symmetry.space_group_name_H-M   'P 1'
#
loop_
_entity.id
_entity.type
_entity.pdbx_description
1 polymer ?
#
loop_
_entity_poly.entity_id
_entity_poly.type
_entity_poly.pdbx_seq_one_letter_code
_entity_poly.pdbx_strand_id
1 'polypeptide(L)'
;MDCLVLPVPEMDSKPLPSSRDVKDVGLHPMPIDDDNPSRWPSEFNKLQREVIELWDARNVSLVHRTYFFLLFKGDPSDSIYMEVEVRRLSFLKDTFSRGDQTLEDGQSLNTRFKHEGFD
;
A
#
# COMPACT_ATOMS: atom_id res chain seq x y z
N MET A 1 -2.70 48.90 -36.70
CA MET A 1 -3.77 48.84 -37.71
C MET A 1 -3.57 47.53 -38.45
N ASP A 2 -4.35 46.44 -38.33
CA ASP A 2 -5.68 46.21 -37.76
C ASP A 2 -5.75 44.71 -37.37
N CYS A 3 -6.29 44.41 -36.19
CA CYS A 3 -6.50 43.05 -35.72
C CYS A 3 -7.76 42.48 -36.38
N LEU A 4 -7.66 41.34 -37.06
CA LEU A 4 -8.84 40.56 -37.46
C LEU A 4 -9.21 39.58 -36.34
N VAL A 5 -10.06 40.06 -35.45
CA VAL A 5 -10.88 39.25 -34.54
C VAL A 5 -12.00 38.62 -35.37
N LEU A 6 -12.15 37.30 -35.33
CA LEU A 6 -13.33 36.60 -35.84
C LEU A 6 -14.08 35.90 -34.69
N PRO A 7 -15.41 35.76 -34.81
CA PRO A 7 -16.33 35.84 -33.67
C PRO A 7 -16.53 34.51 -32.94
N VAL A 8 -16.74 34.61 -31.63
CA VAL A 8 -17.24 33.53 -30.76
C VAL A 8 -18.75 33.36 -30.97
N PRO A 9 -19.28 32.16 -31.26
CA PRO A 9 -20.71 31.91 -31.18
C PRO A 9 -21.14 31.64 -29.72
N GLU A 10 -22.13 32.40 -29.27
CA GLU A 10 -22.74 32.31 -27.95
C GLU A 10 -23.57 31.04 -27.73
N MET A 11 -23.69 30.72 -26.45
CA MET A 11 -24.27 29.52 -25.85
C MET A 11 -25.81 29.59 -25.86
N ASP A 12 -26.48 28.57 -26.38
CA ASP A 12 -27.92 28.38 -26.16
C ASP A 12 -28.16 27.05 -25.43
N SER A 13 -28.98 27.09 -24.40
CA SER A 13 -29.26 25.99 -23.46
C SER A 13 -30.75 25.64 -23.52
N LYS A 14 -31.12 24.35 -23.39
CA LYS A 14 -32.37 23.72 -22.82
C LYS A 14 -32.72 22.35 -23.52
N PRO A 15 -33.52 21.41 -22.94
CA PRO A 15 -33.11 20.28 -22.07
C PRO A 15 -33.44 18.84 -22.60
N LEU A 16 -32.92 17.81 -21.90
CA LEU A 16 -33.05 16.31 -21.91
C LEU A 16 -34.45 15.71 -22.26
N PRO A 17 -34.72 14.36 -22.34
CA PRO A 17 -33.91 13.11 -22.51
C PRO A 17 -34.44 12.17 -23.62
N SER A 18 -33.70 11.11 -23.97
CA SER A 18 -34.35 9.88 -24.49
C SER A 18 -33.55 8.63 -24.15
N SER A 19 -34.22 7.78 -23.37
CA SER A 19 -33.78 6.56 -22.73
C SER A 19 -33.26 5.52 -23.73
N ARG A 20 -32.04 5.02 -23.52
CA ARG A 20 -31.69 3.66 -23.92
C ARG A 20 -31.67 2.81 -22.67
N ASP A 21 -32.78 2.12 -22.48
CA ASP A 21 -32.97 1.04 -21.53
C ASP A 21 -31.93 -0.05 -21.79
N VAL A 22 -30.92 -0.14 -20.93
CA VAL A 22 -30.07 -1.31 -20.77
C VAL A 22 -29.90 -1.56 -19.28
N LYS A 23 -30.90 -2.25 -18.73
CA LYS A 23 -30.83 -3.22 -17.63
C LYS A 23 -29.64 -3.04 -16.68
N ASP A 24 -29.96 -2.34 -15.61
CA ASP A 24 -29.35 -2.41 -14.30
C ASP A 24 -28.95 -3.84 -13.91
N VAL A 25 -27.65 -4.12 -13.95
CA VAL A 25 -27.02 -5.22 -13.21
C VAL A 25 -25.86 -4.60 -12.46
N GLY A 26 -26.15 -4.00 -11.30
CA GLY A 26 -25.43 -4.25 -10.06
C GLY A 26 -23.90 -4.14 -10.08
N LEU A 27 -23.32 -3.32 -10.95
CA LEU A 27 -21.95 -2.84 -10.81
C LEU A 27 -22.09 -1.40 -10.36
N HIS A 28 -22.36 -1.21 -9.06
CA HIS A 28 -21.95 0.05 -8.45
C HIS A 28 -20.48 0.17 -8.82
N PRO A 29 -20.04 1.22 -9.55
CA PRO A 29 -18.64 1.54 -9.58
C PRO A 29 -18.28 1.61 -8.11
N MET A 30 -17.52 0.62 -7.64
CA MET A 30 -16.86 0.74 -6.35
C MET A 30 -16.19 2.11 -6.49
N PRO A 31 -16.50 3.10 -5.64
CA PRO A 31 -15.72 4.32 -5.68
C PRO A 31 -14.31 3.79 -5.51
N ILE A 32 -13.55 3.83 -6.62
CA ILE A 32 -12.13 3.96 -6.53
C ILE A 32 -12.08 5.21 -5.66
N ASP A 33 -11.71 5.04 -4.41
CA ASP A 33 -11.45 6.15 -3.52
C ASP A 33 -10.27 6.86 -4.17
N ASP A 34 -10.58 7.59 -5.25
CA ASP A 34 -9.68 8.31 -6.10
C ASP A 34 -8.98 9.23 -5.13
N ASP A 35 -7.70 8.92 -4.90
CA ASP A 35 -6.77 9.61 -4.03
C ASP A 35 -7.17 11.07 -3.96
N ASN A 36 -7.99 11.42 -2.95
CA ASN A 36 -8.49 12.78 -2.88
C ASN A 36 -7.23 13.60 -2.65
N PRO A 37 -6.80 14.44 -3.61
CA PRO A 37 -5.48 15.05 -3.55
C PRO A 37 -5.35 15.95 -2.31
N SER A 38 -6.48 16.36 -1.73
CA SER A 38 -6.53 17.08 -0.46
C SER A 38 -6.28 16.22 0.80
N ARG A 39 -6.54 14.91 0.76
CA ARG A 39 -6.25 13.97 1.86
C ARG A 39 -4.88 13.31 1.75
N TRP A 40 -4.39 13.14 0.53
CA TRP A 40 -3.13 12.44 0.26
C TRP A 40 -1.95 12.90 1.12
N PRO A 41 -1.69 14.20 1.37
CA PRO A 41 -0.57 14.60 2.23
C PRO A 41 -0.63 13.99 3.65
N SER A 42 -1.84 13.85 4.21
CA SER A 42 -2.02 13.23 5.53
C SER A 42 -1.79 11.72 5.48
N GLU A 43 -2.30 11.04 4.45
CA GLU A 43 -2.11 9.60 4.27
C GLU A 43 -0.64 9.25 3.96
N PHE A 44 0.03 10.04 3.12
CA PHE A 44 1.46 9.89 2.86
C PHE A 44 2.28 9.96 4.15
N ASN A 45 2.02 10.95 5.01
CA ASN A 45 2.70 11.09 6.30
C ASN A 45 2.44 9.90 7.24
N LYS A 46 1.24 9.34 7.19
CA LYS A 46 0.89 8.13 7.96
C LYS A 46 1.64 6.91 7.45
N LEU A 47 1.61 6.65 6.13
CA LEU A 47 2.32 5.54 5.50
C LEU A 47 3.83 5.66 5.66
N GLN A 48 4.41 6.85 5.52
CA GLN A 48 5.84 7.09 5.71
C GLN A 48 6.27 6.76 7.14
N ARG A 49 5.49 7.15 8.14
CA ARG A 49 5.76 6.79 9.54
C ARG A 49 5.75 5.27 9.73
N GLU A 50 4.74 4.59 9.21
CA GLU A 50 4.63 3.13 9.30
C GLU A 50 5.83 2.43 8.65
N VAL A 51 6.24 2.88 7.46
CA VAL A 51 7.45 2.38 6.79
C VAL A 51 8.70 2.56 7.65
N ILE A 52 8.89 3.74 8.25
CA ILE A 52 10.05 4.03 9.12
C ILE A 52 10.07 3.13 10.36
N GLU A 53 8.93 2.97 11.03
CA GLU A 53 8.81 2.09 12.20
C GLU A 53 9.13 0.63 11.84
N LEU A 54 8.67 0.18 10.68
CA LEU A 54 8.94 -1.17 10.20
C LEU A 54 10.40 -1.37 9.79
N TRP A 55 11.11 -0.34 9.30
CA TRP A 55 12.52 -0.46 8.95
C TRP A 55 13.41 -0.84 10.13
N ASP A 56 13.12 -0.29 11.31
CA ASP A 56 13.88 -0.56 12.53
C ASP A 56 13.59 -1.96 13.07
N ALA A 57 12.32 -2.37 13.09
CA ALA A 57 11.94 -3.73 13.45
C ALA A 57 12.57 -4.81 12.53
N ARG A 58 13.02 -4.41 11.35
CA ARG A 58 13.43 -5.33 10.26
C ARG A 58 14.86 -5.14 9.80
N ASN A 59 15.63 -4.31 10.51
CA ASN A 59 17.03 -4.03 10.26
C ASN A 59 17.33 -3.73 8.78
N VAL A 60 16.45 -2.96 8.13
CA VAL A 60 16.59 -2.59 6.71
C VAL A 60 17.88 -1.78 6.51
N SER A 61 18.66 -2.10 5.49
CA SER A 61 19.95 -1.42 5.23
C SER A 61 19.80 0.09 5.06
N LEU A 62 20.82 0.85 5.46
CA LEU A 62 20.84 2.30 5.31
C LEU A 62 20.64 2.76 3.86
N VAL A 63 21.25 2.06 2.90
CA VAL A 63 21.09 2.37 1.46
C VAL A 63 19.62 2.34 1.05
N HIS A 64 18.88 1.28 1.41
CA HIS A 64 17.46 1.17 1.07
C HIS A 64 16.61 2.27 1.73
N ARG A 65 16.89 2.57 3.01
CA ARG A 65 16.25 3.69 3.72
C ARG A 65 16.48 5.01 3.00
N THR A 66 17.71 5.29 2.56
CA THR A 66 18.03 6.53 1.83
C THR A 66 17.40 6.58 0.44
N TYR A 67 17.32 5.44 -0.27
CA TYR A 67 16.68 5.35 -1.58
C TYR A 67 15.21 5.73 -1.53
N PHE A 68 14.50 5.33 -0.48
CA PHE A 68 13.11 5.69 -0.27
C PHE A 68 12.91 7.22 -0.27
N PHE A 69 13.72 7.97 0.49
CA PHE A 69 13.62 9.44 0.52
C PHE A 69 14.02 10.10 -0.79
N LEU A 70 14.85 9.45 -1.62
CA LEU A 70 15.20 9.95 -2.94
C LEU A 70 14.05 9.77 -3.93
N LEU A 71 13.34 8.65 -3.86
CA LEU A 71 12.33 8.25 -4.84
C LEU A 71 10.94 8.80 -4.54
N PHE A 72 10.51 8.82 -3.27
CA PHE A 72 9.14 9.21 -2.92
C PHE A 72 9.12 10.62 -2.33
N LYS A 73 8.34 11.48 -2.96
CA LYS A 73 8.25 12.90 -2.62
C LYS A 73 6.91 13.28 -2.00
N GLY A 74 5.98 12.33 -1.95
CA GLY A 74 4.63 12.58 -1.48
C GLY A 74 3.75 13.13 -2.60
N ASP A 75 4.06 12.81 -3.85
CA ASP A 75 3.14 13.00 -4.96
C ASP A 75 2.01 11.96 -4.87
N PRO A 76 0.77 12.28 -5.25
CA PRO A 76 -0.32 11.29 -5.23
C PRO A 76 -0.01 10.02 -6.03
N SER A 77 0.85 10.11 -7.06
CA SER A 77 1.33 8.94 -7.80
C SER A 77 2.18 7.96 -6.99
N ASP A 78 2.70 8.39 -5.83
CA ASP A 78 3.45 7.54 -4.92
C ASP A 78 2.54 6.59 -4.11
N SER A 79 1.21 6.79 -4.13
CA SER A 79 0.23 6.07 -3.30
C SER A 79 0.38 4.56 -3.37
N ILE A 80 0.36 4.01 -4.58
CA ILE A 80 0.49 2.57 -4.82
C ILE A 80 1.81 2.04 -4.26
N TYR A 81 2.92 2.77 -4.46
CA TYR A 81 4.23 2.33 -3.97
C TYR A 81 4.25 2.30 -2.44
N MET A 82 3.76 3.36 -1.80
CA MET A 82 3.73 3.48 -0.34
C MET A 82 2.98 2.31 0.29
N GLU A 83 1.81 1.96 -0.24
CA GLU A 83 1.05 0.82 0.26
C GLU A 83 1.77 -0.52 0.04
N VAL A 84 2.43 -0.70 -1.11
CA VAL A 84 3.18 -1.93 -1.41
C VAL A 84 4.34 -2.11 -0.44
N GLU A 85 5.11 -1.05 -0.17
CA GLU A 85 6.25 -1.14 0.74
C GLU A 85 5.79 -1.39 2.18
N VAL A 86 4.68 -0.77 2.63
CA VAL A 86 4.05 -1.11 3.92
C VAL A 86 3.67 -2.59 3.98
N ARG A 87 2.95 -3.13 2.99
CA ARG A 87 2.56 -4.56 3.00
C ARG A 87 3.77 -5.49 3.02
N ARG A 88 4.80 -5.18 2.21
CA ARG A 88 6.05 -5.95 2.15
C ARG A 88 6.78 -5.95 3.50
N LEU A 89 6.86 -4.80 4.14
CA LEU A 89 7.51 -4.64 5.42
C LEU A 89 6.68 -5.26 6.56
N SER A 90 5.36 -5.16 6.54
CA SER A 90 4.47 -5.74 7.54
C SER A 90 4.43 -7.28 7.47
N PHE A 91 4.42 -7.86 6.27
CA PHE A 91 4.34 -9.32 6.11
C PHE A 91 5.43 -10.07 6.89
N LEU A 92 6.67 -9.58 6.83
CA LEU A 92 7.77 -10.26 7.50
C LEU A 92 7.81 -9.93 9.03
N LYS A 93 6.97 -8.99 9.55
CA LYS A 93 6.77 -8.79 11.00
C LYS A 93 5.91 -9.93 11.57
N ASP A 94 4.88 -10.32 10.84
CA ASP A 94 3.98 -11.40 11.22
C ASP A 94 4.66 -12.79 11.21
N THR A 95 5.67 -12.98 10.34
CA THR A 95 6.43 -14.24 10.30
C THR A 95 7.32 -14.43 11.53
N PHE A 96 7.93 -13.37 12.08
CA PHE A 96 8.73 -13.46 13.30
C PHE A 96 7.85 -13.62 14.55
N SER A 97 6.69 -12.95 14.59
CA SER A 97 5.74 -13.12 15.69
C SER A 97 5.11 -14.53 15.73
N ARG A 98 4.97 -15.20 14.58
CA ARG A 98 4.43 -16.57 14.50
C ARG A 98 5.50 -17.64 14.70
N GLY A 99 6.76 -17.35 14.37
CA GLY A 99 7.90 -18.25 14.58
C GLY A 99 8.23 -18.50 16.06
N ASP A 100 7.86 -17.58 16.95
CA ASP A 100 8.10 -17.70 18.40
C ASP A 100 7.09 -18.64 19.10
N GLN A 101 5.94 -18.89 18.47
CA GLN A 101 4.91 -19.80 19.02
C GLN A 101 5.09 -21.27 18.60
N THR A 102 6.06 -21.59 17.74
CA THR A 102 6.24 -22.96 17.22
C THR A 102 7.31 -23.76 17.98
N LEU A 103 7.84 -23.23 19.09
CA LEU A 103 8.86 -23.90 19.92
C LEU A 103 8.44 -24.02 21.40
N GLU A 104 7.14 -24.03 21.69
CA GLU A 104 6.65 -24.37 23.04
C GLU A 104 5.86 -25.69 23.11
N ASP A 105 5.66 -26.40 22.00
CA ASP A 105 5.05 -27.74 22.03
C ASP A 105 6.06 -28.84 21.69
N GLY A 106 6.87 -29.14 22.70
CA GLY A 106 7.25 -30.49 23.10
C GLY A 106 7.92 -31.42 22.08
N GLN A 107 9.25 -31.40 22.02
CA GLN A 107 9.98 -32.67 22.04
C GLN A 107 11.35 -32.54 22.71
N SER A 108 11.39 -32.97 23.97
CA SER A 108 12.62 -33.29 24.69
C SER A 108 13.34 -34.43 23.96
N LEU A 109 14.36 -34.11 23.17
CA LEU A 109 15.32 -35.12 22.73
C LEU A 109 16.23 -35.42 23.91
N ASN A 110 15.75 -36.29 24.79
CA ASN A 110 16.64 -37.04 25.67
C ASN A 110 17.56 -37.86 24.75
N THR A 111 18.77 -37.41 24.50
CA THR A 111 19.83 -38.31 24.06
C THR A 111 20.40 -38.96 25.30
N ARG A 112 19.61 -39.84 25.91
CA ARG A 112 20.09 -40.85 26.86
C ARG A 112 20.89 -41.84 26.03
N PHE A 113 22.18 -41.54 25.82
CA PHE A 113 23.12 -42.54 25.35
C PHE A 113 23.19 -43.63 26.41
N LYS A 114 22.48 -44.72 26.10
CA LYS A 114 22.46 -45.96 26.84
C LYS A 114 23.86 -46.56 26.71
N HIS A 115 24.70 -46.36 27.72
CA HIS A 115 25.87 -47.22 27.91
C HIS A 115 25.45 -48.34 28.87
N GLU A 116 24.73 -49.33 28.33
CA GLU A 116 24.72 -50.67 28.92
C GLU A 116 25.77 -51.50 28.18
N GLY A 117 26.67 -52.13 28.93
CA GLY A 117 27.44 -53.26 28.40
C GLY A 117 28.77 -53.58 29.07
N PHE A 118 28.69 -54.55 30.00
CA PHE A 118 29.59 -55.71 30.16
C PHE A 118 30.93 -55.62 30.93
N ASP A 119 30.99 -56.52 31.93
CA ASP A 119 32.07 -57.05 32.81
C ASP A 119 32.89 -56.10 33.69
#